data_AF-A0A6M4GUZ4-F1
#
_entry.id   AF-A0A6M4GUZ4-F1
#
_cell.length_a   1.000
_cell.length_b   1.000
_cell.length_c   1.000
_cell.angle_alpha   90.00
_cell.angle_beta   90.00
_cell.angle_gamma   90.00
#
_symmetry.space_group_name_H-M   'P 1'
#
loop_
_entity.id
_entity.type
_entity.pdbx_description
1 polymer ?
#
loop_
_entity_poly.entity_id
_entity_poly.type
_entity_poly.pdbx_seq_one_letter_code
_entity_poly.pdbx_strand_id
1 'polypeptide(L)'
;MATNAANPNQALVNAWLVQMIGTVVLAGAVLMFFKSGAMPRAPGSDGGINWPLYALYAATAAIIPAMLYLRNFAHVLHVDRAAMQANGGVPDPTIRPVLMRALRVGGALAELPQAFGVLHLILGGETRWFLGATVVTIALRLSYRPFERKK
;
A
#
# COMPACT_ATOMS: atom_id res chain seq x y z
N MET A 1 -13.38 -34.87 13.98
CA MET A 1 -13.32 -33.51 13.39
C MET A 1 -11.96 -32.93 13.72
N ALA A 2 -11.04 -32.87 12.75
CA ALA A 2 -9.78 -32.18 12.95
C ALA A 2 -10.09 -30.69 13.12
N THR A 3 -9.81 -30.15 14.30
CA THR A 3 -9.76 -28.71 14.51
C THR A 3 -8.73 -28.18 13.52
N ASN A 4 -9.19 -27.48 12.47
CA ASN A 4 -8.32 -26.68 11.63
C ASN A 4 -7.54 -25.77 12.57
N ALA A 5 -6.29 -26.11 12.88
CA ALA A 5 -5.41 -25.22 13.62
C ALA A 5 -5.36 -23.93 12.81
N ALA A 6 -6.05 -22.89 13.31
CA ALA A 6 -6.18 -21.63 12.61
C ALA A 6 -4.76 -21.18 12.24
N ASN A 7 -4.51 -21.00 10.93
CA ASN A 7 -3.18 -20.62 10.47
C ASN A 7 -2.79 -19.33 11.21
N PRO A 8 -1.73 -19.33 12.04
CA PRO A 8 -1.39 -18.19 12.89
C PRO A 8 -1.14 -16.89 12.11
N ASN A 9 -0.89 -17.02 10.80
CA ASN A 9 -0.67 -15.89 9.91
C ASN A 9 -1.93 -15.40 9.20
N GLN A 10 -3.08 -16.09 9.33
CA GLN A 10 -4.32 -15.79 8.61
C GLN A 10 -4.80 -14.35 8.81
N ALA A 11 -4.68 -13.81 10.03
CA ALA A 11 -5.04 -12.42 10.31
C ALA A 11 -4.17 -11.42 9.52
N LEU A 12 -2.87 -11.70 9.39
CA LEU A 12 -1.95 -10.89 8.58
C LEU A 12 -2.26 -11.03 7.09
N VAL A 13 -2.64 -12.23 6.62
CA VAL A 13 -3.07 -12.47 5.23
C VAL A 13 -4.26 -11.62 4.90
N ASN A 14 -5.29 -11.71 5.74
CA ASN A 14 -6.54 -11.03 5.53
C ASN A 14 -6.35 -9.52 5.54
N ALA A 15 -5.56 -8.99 6.50
CA ALA A 15 -5.24 -7.57 6.54
C ALA A 15 -4.52 -7.10 5.26
N TRP A 16 -3.52 -7.85 4.79
CA TRP A 16 -2.79 -7.52 3.56
C TRP A 16 -3.69 -7.61 2.31
N LEU A 17 -4.51 -8.67 2.20
CA LEU A 17 -5.46 -8.88 1.11
C LEU A 17 -6.50 -7.77 1.03
N VAL A 18 -7.11 -7.41 2.17
CA VAL A 18 -8.10 -6.33 2.24
C VAL A 18 -7.51 -5.02 1.74
N GLN A 19 -6.27 -4.71 2.15
CA GLN A 19 -5.62 -3.51 1.66
C GLN A 19 -5.35 -3.56 0.15
N MET A 20 -4.86 -4.68 -0.37
CA MET A 20 -4.60 -4.86 -1.81
C MET A 20 -5.89 -4.70 -2.64
N ILE A 21 -6.98 -5.35 -2.21
CA ILE A 21 -8.28 -5.23 -2.87
C ILE A 21 -8.77 -3.78 -2.79
N GLY A 22 -8.63 -3.14 -1.62
CA GLY A 22 -8.97 -1.74 -1.42
C GLY A 22 -8.27 -0.81 -2.42
N THR A 23 -6.97 -0.99 -2.65
CA THR A 23 -6.18 -0.24 -3.64
C THR A 23 -6.75 -0.35 -5.04
N VAL A 24 -7.05 -1.59 -5.48
CA VAL A 24 -7.56 -1.86 -6.83
C VAL A 24 -8.96 -1.30 -7.01
N VAL A 25 -9.84 -1.50 -6.01
CA VAL A 25 -11.20 -0.97 -6.01
C VAL A 25 -11.19 0.56 -6.03
N LEU A 26 -10.34 1.18 -5.20
CA LEU A 26 -10.19 2.64 -5.16
C LEU A 26 -9.68 3.17 -6.51
N ALA A 27 -8.73 2.47 -7.15
CA ALA A 27 -8.25 2.87 -8.46
C ALA A 27 -9.35 2.81 -9.52
N GLY A 28 -10.15 1.74 -9.51
CA GLY A 28 -11.33 1.61 -10.38
C GLY A 28 -12.35 2.72 -10.14
N ALA A 29 -12.65 3.03 -8.88
CA ALA A 29 -13.57 4.10 -8.50
C ALA A 29 -13.08 5.46 -9.02
N VAL A 30 -11.81 5.82 -8.78
CA VAL A 30 -11.22 7.07 -9.27
C VAL A 30 -11.36 7.19 -10.79
N LEU A 31 -11.01 6.15 -11.54
CA LEU A 31 -11.14 6.16 -13.00
C LEU A 31 -12.60 6.35 -13.46
N MET A 32 -13.56 5.72 -12.77
CA MET A 32 -14.99 5.85 -13.08
C MET A 32 -15.49 7.28 -12.81
N PHE A 33 -15.12 7.89 -11.68
CA PHE A 33 -15.48 9.27 -11.35
C PHE A 33 -14.86 10.30 -12.31
N PHE A 34 -13.61 10.09 -12.73
CA PHE A 34 -12.98 10.97 -13.72
C PHE A 34 -13.59 10.80 -15.12
N LYS A 35 -13.88 9.57 -15.55
CA LYS A 35 -14.51 9.33 -16.87
C LYS A 35 -15.95 9.85 -16.96
N SER A 36 -16.69 9.79 -15.87
CA SER A 36 -18.08 10.31 -15.81
C SER A 36 -18.16 11.83 -15.75
N GLY A 37 -17.04 12.54 -15.62
CA GLY A 37 -17.02 14.00 -15.43
C GLY A 37 -17.52 14.46 -14.06
N ALA A 38 -17.78 13.53 -13.15
CA ALA A 38 -18.32 13.81 -11.82
C ALA A 38 -17.26 14.42 -10.86
N MET A 39 -15.97 14.35 -11.22
CA MET A 39 -14.89 14.90 -10.41
C MET A 39 -14.48 16.29 -10.91
N PRO A 40 -14.65 17.36 -10.11
CA PRO A 40 -14.25 18.70 -10.53
C PRO A 40 -12.72 18.79 -10.63
N ARG A 41 -12.22 19.33 -11.74
CA ARG A 41 -10.83 19.76 -11.85
C ARG A 41 -10.62 20.99 -10.97
N ALA A 42 -9.46 21.10 -10.33
CA ALA A 42 -9.17 22.24 -9.47
C ALA A 42 -9.21 23.57 -10.27
N PRO A 43 -9.99 24.57 -9.84
CA PRO A 43 -10.01 25.87 -10.49
C PRO A 43 -8.65 26.56 -10.34
N GLY A 44 -8.09 27.05 -11.45
CA GLY A 44 -6.80 27.75 -11.45
C GLY A 44 -5.57 26.90 -11.79
N SER A 45 -5.73 25.65 -12.24
CA SER A 45 -4.64 24.83 -12.79
C SER A 45 -3.96 25.45 -14.03
N ASP A 46 -4.64 26.40 -14.68
CA ASP A 46 -4.23 26.99 -15.95
C ASP A 46 -3.39 28.27 -15.75
N GLY A 47 -3.25 28.72 -14.50
CA GLY A 47 -2.53 29.94 -14.12
C GLY A 47 -1.05 29.71 -13.84
N GLY A 48 -0.22 29.61 -14.88
CA GLY A 48 1.25 29.79 -14.85
C GLY A 48 2.11 28.82 -14.02
N ILE A 49 1.54 28.10 -13.06
CA ILE A 49 2.22 27.15 -12.17
C ILE A 49 1.93 25.74 -12.66
N ASN A 50 2.98 24.96 -12.94
CA ASN A 50 2.89 23.57 -13.39
C ASN A 50 2.50 22.60 -12.25
N TRP A 51 1.33 22.80 -11.66
CA TRP A 51 0.77 21.95 -10.60
C TRP A 51 0.76 20.44 -10.92
N PRO A 52 0.43 19.99 -12.15
CA PRO A 52 0.53 18.58 -12.50
C PRO A 52 1.95 18.02 -12.32
N LEU A 53 2.97 18.80 -12.67
CA LEU A 53 4.37 18.38 -12.59
C LEU A 53 4.82 18.23 -11.13
N TYR A 54 4.42 19.15 -10.26
CA TYR A 54 4.73 19.04 -8.83
C TYR A 54 4.04 17.84 -8.18
N ALA A 55 2.79 17.53 -8.57
CA ALA A 55 2.10 16.34 -8.09
C ALA A 55 2.79 15.04 -8.57
N LEU A 56 3.35 15.03 -9.78
CA LEU A 56 4.14 13.91 -10.29
C LEU A 56 5.46 13.73 -9.52
N TYR A 57 6.15 14.83 -9.21
CA TYR A 57 7.34 14.79 -8.35
C TYR A 57 7.00 14.32 -6.94
N ALA A 58 5.88 14.78 -6.37
CA ALA A 58 5.42 14.33 -5.07
C ALA A 58 5.08 12.82 -5.07
N ALA A 59 4.43 12.32 -6.12
CA ALA A 59 4.15 10.88 -6.27
C ALA A 59 5.44 10.04 -6.32
N THR A 60 6.48 10.56 -6.96
CA THR A 60 7.78 9.89 -7.06
C THR A 60 8.53 9.95 -5.72
N ALA A 61 8.57 11.12 -5.09
CA ALA A 61 9.20 11.32 -3.78
C ALA A 61 8.51 10.49 -2.68
N ALA A 62 7.19 10.28 -2.78
CA ALA A 62 6.40 9.46 -1.88
C ALA A 62 6.81 7.97 -1.85
N ILE A 63 7.52 7.48 -2.87
CA ILE A 63 8.07 6.12 -2.88
C ILE A 63 9.16 5.97 -1.80
N ILE A 64 9.92 7.02 -1.52
CA ILE A 64 11.04 7.00 -0.57
C ILE A 64 10.59 6.61 0.85
N PRO A 65 9.63 7.31 1.50
CA PRO A 65 9.18 6.92 2.83
C PRO A 65 8.54 5.53 2.85
N ALA A 66 7.86 5.12 1.77
CA ALA A 66 7.35 3.76 1.65
C ALA A 66 8.51 2.74 1.67
N MET A 67 9.56 2.92 0.86
CA MET A 67 10.72 2.04 0.83
C MET A 67 11.50 2.00 2.14
N LEU A 68 11.71 3.15 2.80
CA LEU A 68 12.35 3.20 4.11
C LEU A 68 11.54 2.44 5.15
N TYR A 69 10.22 2.56 5.11
CA TYR A 69 9.34 1.82 6.00
C TYR A 69 9.35 0.32 5.73
N LEU A 70 9.43 -0.09 4.46
CA LEU A 70 9.54 -1.50 4.08
C LEU A 70 10.78 -2.16 4.67
N ARG A 71 11.90 -1.44 4.72
CA ARG A 71 13.13 -1.93 5.35
C ARG A 71 12.92 -2.23 6.84
N ASN A 72 12.19 -1.37 7.56
CA ASN A 72 11.88 -1.58 8.96
C ASN A 72 10.85 -2.72 9.16
N PHE A 73 9.84 -2.80 8.30
CA PHE A 73 8.85 -3.89 8.37
C PHE A 73 9.48 -5.26 8.16
N ALA A 74 10.39 -5.40 7.18
CA ALA A 74 11.10 -6.65 6.94
C ALA A 74 11.84 -7.13 8.19
N HIS A 75 12.49 -6.22 8.92
CA HIS A 75 13.14 -6.55 10.18
C HIS A 75 12.16 -7.11 11.22
N VAL A 76 11.01 -6.45 11.44
CA VAL A 76 9.98 -6.91 12.40
C VAL A 76 9.40 -8.27 11.98
N LEU A 77 9.19 -8.49 10.68
CA LEU A 77 8.71 -9.76 10.16
C LEU A 77 9.72 -10.89 10.37
N HIS A 78 11.03 -10.63 10.20
CA HIS A 78 12.07 -11.61 10.47
C HIS A 78 12.14 -11.97 11.96
N VAL A 79 12.01 -10.99 12.86
CA VAL A 79 12.00 -11.23 14.31
C VAL A 79 10.78 -12.06 14.73
N ASP A 80 9.57 -11.73 14.25
CA ASP A 80 8.36 -12.52 14.53
C ASP A 80 8.50 -13.97 14.02
N ARG A 81 9.09 -14.17 12.84
CA ARG A 81 9.35 -15.51 12.30
C ARG A 81 10.37 -16.30 13.12
N ALA A 82 11.47 -15.67 13.53
CA ALA A 82 12.46 -16.31 14.38
C ALA A 82 11.85 -16.72 15.74
N ALA A 83 11.03 -15.85 16.33
CA ALA A 83 10.28 -16.16 17.55
C ALA A 83 9.28 -17.30 17.35
N MET A 84 8.53 -17.31 16.24
CA MET A 84 7.63 -18.42 15.89
C MET A 84 8.39 -19.75 15.72
N GLN A 85 9.56 -19.73 15.07
CA GLN A 85 10.38 -20.94 14.89
C GLN A 85 10.91 -21.46 16.23
N ALA A 86 11.35 -20.55 17.12
CA ALA A 86 11.80 -20.90 18.46
C ALA A 86 10.66 -21.45 19.34
N ASN A 87 9.44 -20.95 19.17
CA ASN A 87 8.25 -21.33 19.96
C ASN A 87 7.41 -22.44 19.31
N GLY A 88 8.00 -23.29 18.45
CA GLY A 88 7.30 -24.44 17.87
C GLY A 88 6.13 -24.09 16.94
N GLY A 89 6.16 -22.91 16.32
CA GLY A 89 5.12 -22.40 15.42
C GLY A 89 4.07 -21.50 16.09
N VAL A 90 4.18 -21.26 17.40
CA VAL A 90 3.26 -20.37 18.14
C VAL A 90 3.73 -18.90 18.02
N PRO A 91 2.87 -17.99 17.55
CA PRO A 91 3.15 -16.55 17.56
C PRO A 91 3.48 -16.01 18.94
N ASP A 92 4.49 -15.14 19.01
CA ASP A 92 4.73 -14.37 20.23
C ASP A 92 3.62 -13.31 20.40
N PRO A 93 2.87 -13.33 21.53
CA PRO A 93 1.77 -12.41 21.77
C PRO A 93 2.23 -10.95 21.94
N THR A 94 3.51 -10.70 22.24
CA THR A 94 4.07 -9.35 22.39
C THR A 94 4.49 -8.74 21.05
N ILE A 95 4.95 -9.57 20.11
CA ILE A 95 5.46 -9.12 18.80
C ILE A 95 4.31 -8.99 17.77
N ARG A 96 3.30 -9.86 17.86
CA ARG A 96 2.20 -9.91 16.88
C ARG A 96 1.41 -8.58 16.73
N PRO A 97 1.09 -7.84 17.82
CA PRO A 97 0.44 -6.53 17.71
C PRO A 97 1.34 -5.48 17.03
N VAL A 98 2.66 -5.54 17.30
CA VAL A 98 3.65 -4.64 16.69
C VAL A 98 3.73 -4.90 15.19
N LEU A 99 3.79 -6.17 14.78
CA LEU A 99 3.79 -6.55 13.36
C LEU A 99 2.50 -6.13 12.66
N MET A 100 1.35 -6.30 13.29
CA MET A 100 0.06 -5.86 12.73
C MET A 100 -0.01 -4.34 12.58
N ARG A 101 0.48 -3.59 13.58
CA ARG A 101 0.59 -2.13 13.49
C ARG A 101 1.53 -1.73 12.35
N ALA A 102 2.65 -2.42 12.22
CA ALA A 102 3.62 -2.14 11.18
C ALA A 102 3.04 -2.42 9.78
N LEU A 103 2.29 -3.51 9.62
CA LEU A 103 1.57 -3.81 8.38
C LEU A 103 0.55 -2.72 8.01
N ARG A 104 -0.18 -2.17 8.99
CA ARG A 104 -1.14 -1.08 8.75
C ARG A 104 -0.46 0.21 8.32
N VAL A 105 0.60 0.62 9.02
CA VAL A 105 1.32 1.86 8.71
C VAL A 105 2.07 1.73 7.38
N GLY A 106 2.75 0.61 7.13
CA GLY A 106 3.39 0.34 5.84
C GLY A 106 2.39 0.27 4.68
N GLY A 107 1.23 -0.32 4.95
CA GLY A 107 0.10 -0.32 4.03
C GLY A 107 -0.42 1.07 3.68
N ALA A 108 -0.46 1.99 4.64
CA ALA A 108 -0.86 3.38 4.40
C ALA A 108 0.22 4.16 3.64
N LEU A 109 1.51 3.95 3.96
CA LEU A 109 2.60 4.61 3.24
C LEU A 109 2.72 4.13 1.79
N ALA A 110 2.43 2.86 1.52
CA ALA A 110 2.39 2.32 0.16
C ALA A 110 1.29 2.96 -0.71
N GLU A 111 0.25 3.57 -0.14
CA GLU A 111 -0.81 4.29 -0.87
C GLU A 111 -0.39 5.70 -1.32
N LEU A 112 0.69 6.26 -0.76
CA LEU A 112 1.07 7.63 -1.06
C LEU A 112 1.29 7.89 -2.56
N PRO A 113 1.99 7.03 -3.33
CA PRO A 113 2.12 7.22 -4.77
C PRO A 113 0.76 7.33 -5.46
N GLN A 114 -0.16 6.37 -5.22
CA GLN A 114 -1.51 6.42 -5.78
C GLN A 114 -2.27 7.68 -5.36
N ALA A 115 -2.19 8.09 -4.09
CA ALA A 115 -2.84 9.31 -3.59
C ALA A 115 -2.34 10.57 -4.33
N PHE A 116 -1.04 10.69 -4.54
CA PHE A 116 -0.47 11.78 -5.35
C PHE A 116 -0.79 11.64 -6.84
N GLY A 117 -0.99 10.42 -7.34
CA GLY A 117 -1.54 10.18 -8.68
C GLY A 117 -2.98 10.70 -8.82
N VAL A 118 -3.82 10.53 -7.80
CA VAL A 118 -5.17 11.12 -7.76
C VAL A 118 -5.07 12.65 -7.74
N LEU A 119 -4.17 13.21 -6.93
CA LEU A 119 -3.92 14.65 -6.90
C LEU A 119 -3.47 15.17 -8.27
N HIS A 120 -2.57 14.45 -8.95
CA HIS A 120 -2.14 14.77 -10.32
C HIS A 120 -3.33 14.84 -11.28
N LEU A 121 -4.26 13.88 -11.22
CA LEU A 121 -5.49 13.90 -12.02
C LEU A 121 -6.39 15.11 -11.70
N ILE A 122 -6.60 15.42 -10.42
CA ILE A 122 -7.42 16.55 -9.98
C ILE A 122 -6.86 17.88 -10.51
N LEU A 123 -5.54 17.98 -10.58
CA LEU A 123 -4.81 19.16 -11.05
C LEU A 123 -4.70 19.26 -12.59
N GLY A 124 -5.37 18.37 -13.34
CA GLY A 124 -5.38 18.39 -14.81
C GLY A 124 -4.33 17.50 -15.47
N GLY A 125 -3.65 16.66 -14.68
CA GLY A 125 -2.68 15.70 -15.18
C GLY A 125 -3.28 14.52 -15.94
N GLU A 126 -2.42 13.75 -16.61
CA GLU A 126 -2.84 12.67 -17.49
C GLU A 126 -3.08 11.35 -16.73
N THR A 127 -4.07 10.59 -17.17
CA THR A 127 -4.44 9.31 -16.54
C THR A 127 -3.32 8.27 -16.54
N ARG A 128 -2.41 8.28 -17.51
CA ARG A 128 -1.27 7.35 -17.55
C ARG A 128 -0.36 7.47 -16.31
N TRP A 129 -0.21 8.66 -15.74
CA TRP A 129 0.62 8.89 -14.56
C TRP A 129 -0.06 8.38 -13.29
N PHE A 130 -1.38 8.54 -13.18
CA PHE A 130 -2.15 7.91 -12.11
C PHE A 130 -2.09 6.38 -12.18
N LEU A 131 -2.22 5.80 -13.38
CA LEU A 131 -2.07 4.36 -13.57
C LEU A 131 -0.67 3.90 -13.19
N GLY A 132 0.37 4.62 -13.60
CA GLY A 132 1.76 4.34 -13.21
C GLY A 132 1.95 4.37 -11.69
N ALA A 133 1.44 5.40 -11.01
CA ALA A 133 1.49 5.51 -9.56
C ALA A 133 0.73 4.38 -8.85
N THR A 134 -0.41 3.96 -9.41
CA THR A 134 -1.19 2.80 -8.91
C THR A 134 -0.39 1.50 -9.06
N VAL A 135 0.26 1.28 -10.21
CA VAL A 135 1.12 0.11 -10.43
C VAL A 135 2.28 0.10 -9.44
N VAL A 136 2.90 1.25 -9.18
CA VAL A 136 3.95 1.39 -8.15
C VAL A 136 3.41 1.05 -6.76
N THR A 137 2.25 1.59 -6.38
CA THR A 137 1.60 1.24 -5.10
C THR A 137 1.36 -0.27 -5.00
N ILE A 138 0.83 -0.92 -6.03
CA ILE A 138 0.62 -2.37 -6.05
C ILE A 138 1.96 -3.13 -5.93
N ALA A 139 3.00 -2.70 -6.66
CA ALA A 139 4.32 -3.32 -6.59
C ALA A 139 4.92 -3.22 -5.18
N LEU A 140 4.80 -2.05 -4.54
CA LEU A 140 5.16 -1.87 -3.13
C LEU A 140 4.34 -2.81 -2.24
N ARG A 141 3.02 -2.92 -2.44
CA ARG A 141 2.17 -3.86 -1.69
C ARG A 141 2.62 -5.32 -1.81
N LEU A 142 2.99 -5.73 -3.02
CA LEU A 142 3.47 -7.08 -3.29
C LEU A 142 4.84 -7.37 -2.65
N SER A 143 5.70 -6.35 -2.48
CA SER A 143 7.04 -6.54 -1.94
C SER A 143 7.08 -6.87 -0.44
N TYR A 144 6.03 -6.60 0.32
CA TYR A 144 5.94 -6.93 1.76
C TYR A 144 4.87 -7.95 2.13
N ARG A 145 4.42 -8.76 1.16
CA ARG A 145 3.48 -9.85 1.46
C ARG A 145 3.95 -10.62 2.72
N PRO A 146 3.09 -10.81 3.74
CA PRO A 146 3.51 -11.50 4.97
C PRO A 146 3.89 -12.99 4.76
N PHE A 147 3.68 -13.51 3.55
CA PHE A 147 3.89 -14.91 3.16
C PHE A 147 5.12 -15.04 2.28
N GLU A 148 6.08 -15.86 2.71
CA GLU A 148 7.09 -16.37 1.81
C GLU A 148 6.61 -17.62 1.10
N ARG A 149 7.05 -17.76 -0.16
CA ARG A 149 6.99 -19.01 -0.92
C ARG A 149 7.73 -20.06 -0.09
N LYS A 150 7.08 -21.20 0.18
CA LYS A 150 7.82 -22.42 0.54
C LYS A 150 8.97 -22.56 -0.48
N LYS A 151 10.22 -22.50 -0.01
CA LYS A 151 11.35 -22.98 -0.79
C LYS A 151 11.35 -24.50 -0.73
#